data_AF-A0A6S6TD71-F1
#
_entry.id   AF-A0A6S6TD71-F1
#
_cell.length_a   1.000
_cell.length_b   1.000
_cell.length_c   1.000
_cell.angle_alpha   90.00
_cell.angle_beta   90.00
_cell.angle_gamma   90.00
#
_symmetry.space_group_name_H-M   'P 1'
#
loop_
_entity.id
_entity.type
_entity.pdbx_description
1 polymer ?
#
loop_
_entity_poly.entity_id
_entity_poly.type
_entity_poly.pdbx_seq_one_letter_code
_entity_poly.pdbx_strand_id
1 'polypeptide(L)'
;MLKLTASCDSVPEKSYDSAFLDRLHCYIPGWEVDIIRGEMFSTGYGFVVDYLAEVLRHLRNQDYSDQYKEHFSISSDLSTRDRDAVNKTFSGLMKILFPQGGASAKDIEEILKFSMEGRKRVKDQLFRIDSTYTAVDFSYSDTAGKIVPVATLEEIEFPHYFNKTNVETDLPDTVKPDAVLIETKPDEVLAKEQHLTFAENQRGVSFDQLFSPYLLGASKVIITDPYIRLFYQARNLMEFLETLVRHKALGDEINVGLLTVADEFKEDQQVGYFEQIQNAMLQVGIQFSWSFDRSNTIHARHIVTDTGWKISLDRGLDIFQQYDMNDAFQLANRMQDFRVCKAFEVTYLRV
;
A
#
# COMPACT_ATOMS: atom_id res chain seq x y z
N MET A 1 8.22 -1.89 -6.48
CA MET A 1 8.06 -1.12 -5.22
C MET A 1 9.10 -1.46 -4.17
N LEU A 2 9.40 -2.75 -3.87
CA LEU A 2 10.45 -3.09 -2.88
C LEU A 2 11.89 -2.78 -3.30
N LYS A 3 12.18 -2.61 -4.60
CA LYS A 3 13.45 -2.05 -5.07
C LYS A 3 13.68 -0.61 -4.58
N LEU A 4 12.64 0.14 -4.23
CA LEU A 4 12.76 1.51 -3.69
C LEU A 4 12.76 1.57 -2.16
N THR A 5 12.54 0.44 -1.46
CA THR A 5 12.68 0.35 0.01
C THR A 5 14.10 0.01 0.45
N ALA A 6 15.03 -0.22 -0.48
CA ALA A 6 16.44 -0.15 -0.17
C ALA A 6 16.79 1.34 0.01
N SER A 7 16.62 1.87 1.22
CA SER A 7 17.04 3.24 1.56
C SER A 7 18.52 3.51 1.24
N CYS A 8 19.30 2.46 0.98
CA CYS A 8 20.70 2.54 0.61
C CYS A 8 20.97 2.61 -0.90
N ASP A 9 19.97 2.47 -1.79
CA ASP A 9 20.15 2.51 -3.25
C ASP A 9 20.71 3.86 -3.75
N SER A 10 20.45 4.93 -2.99
CA SER A 10 20.97 6.28 -3.25
C SER A 10 22.37 6.55 -2.67
N VAL A 11 22.97 5.58 -1.97
CA VAL A 11 24.29 5.71 -1.34
C VAL A 11 25.34 5.09 -2.28
N PRO A 12 26.54 5.70 -2.45
CA PRO A 12 27.56 5.17 -3.37
C PRO A 12 27.87 3.68 -3.15
N GLU A 13 28.17 2.92 -4.20
CA GLU A 13 28.48 1.48 -4.15
C GLU A 13 29.53 1.08 -3.09
N LYS A 14 30.44 2.01 -2.74
CA LYS A 14 31.47 1.81 -1.71
C LYS A 14 30.95 1.86 -0.27
N SER A 15 29.69 2.24 -0.07
CA SER A 15 29.05 2.39 1.24
C SER A 15 28.05 1.26 1.57
N TYR A 16 27.87 0.28 0.67
CA TYR A 16 27.16 -0.97 0.94
C TYR A 16 28.03 -1.95 1.74
N ASP A 17 28.82 -1.44 2.69
CA ASP A 17 29.51 -2.29 3.63
C ASP A 17 28.45 -2.82 4.62
N SER A 18 28.12 -4.10 4.53
CA SER A 18 27.17 -4.75 5.45
C SER A 18 27.62 -4.58 6.91
N ALA A 19 28.93 -4.49 7.17
CA ALA A 19 29.45 -4.21 8.50
C ALA A 19 29.17 -2.77 8.97
N PHE A 20 29.06 -1.80 8.07
CA PHE A 20 28.64 -0.44 8.41
C PHE A 20 27.15 -0.39 8.73
N LEU A 21 26.31 -0.98 7.87
CA LEU A 21 24.86 -0.99 8.05
C LEU A 21 24.44 -1.71 9.34
N ASP A 22 25.15 -2.75 9.75
CA ASP A 22 24.89 -3.45 11.02
C ASP A 22 25.16 -2.60 12.28
N ARG A 23 25.91 -1.49 12.14
CA ARG A 23 26.11 -0.52 13.24
C ARG A 23 24.96 0.47 13.38
N LEU A 24 24.02 0.53 12.44
CA LEU A 24 22.83 1.37 12.56
C LEU A 24 21.85 0.72 13.55
N HIS A 25 21.49 1.45 14.60
CA HIS A 25 20.54 0.92 15.59
C HIS A 25 19.10 0.90 15.07
N CYS A 26 18.72 1.97 14.36
CA CYS A 26 17.38 2.21 13.83
C CYS A 26 17.48 3.28 12.74
N TYR A 27 16.60 3.23 11.74
CA TYR A 27 16.32 4.36 10.87
C TYR A 27 14.82 4.63 10.82
N ILE A 28 14.44 5.88 10.61
CA ILE A 28 13.03 6.27 10.51
C ILE A 28 12.64 6.24 9.02
N PRO A 29 11.63 5.45 8.63
CA PRO A 29 11.15 5.40 7.25
C PRO A 29 10.42 6.70 6.92
N GLY A 30 11.09 7.60 6.19
CA GLY A 30 10.50 8.90 5.84
C GLY A 30 9.21 8.81 5.01
N TRP A 31 8.96 7.67 4.37
CA TRP A 31 7.73 7.41 3.59
C TRP A 31 6.52 7.05 4.46
N GLU A 32 6.70 6.67 5.73
CA GLU A 32 5.60 6.43 6.67
C GLU A 32 5.20 7.70 7.43
N VAL A 33 5.97 8.78 7.28
CA VAL A 33 5.75 10.03 7.98
C VAL A 33 5.07 11.03 7.06
N ASP A 34 3.94 11.58 7.51
CA ASP A 34 3.26 12.64 6.78
C ASP A 34 4.15 13.87 6.59
N ILE A 35 3.96 14.56 5.48
CA ILE A 35 4.61 15.86 5.25
C ILE A 35 4.19 16.81 6.37
N ILE A 36 5.17 17.40 7.06
CA ILE A 36 4.92 18.35 8.15
C ILE A 36 4.12 19.54 7.62
N ARG A 37 2.92 19.76 8.15
CA ARG A 37 2.02 20.88 7.80
C ARG A 37 1.99 21.92 8.90
N GLY A 38 1.58 23.14 8.54
CA GLY A 38 1.40 24.25 9.48
C GLY A 38 0.59 23.91 10.73
N GLU A 39 -0.41 23.04 10.58
CA GLU A 39 -1.32 22.59 11.64
C GLU A 39 -0.67 21.68 12.69
N MET A 40 0.47 21.05 12.36
CA MET A 40 1.20 20.18 13.29
C MET A 40 2.09 20.98 14.25
N PHE A 41 2.27 22.29 14.02
CA PHE A 41 3.03 23.14 14.92
C PHE A 41 2.17 23.57 16.11
N SER A 42 2.76 23.50 17.30
CA SER A 42 2.14 24.07 18.50
C SER A 42 2.02 25.59 18.35
N THR A 43 0.86 26.13 18.70
CA THR A 43 0.61 27.58 18.81
C THR A 43 1.02 28.15 20.18
N GLY A 44 1.47 27.29 21.10
CA GLY A 44 1.88 27.67 22.46
C GLY A 44 3.34 28.11 22.57
N TYR A 45 3.76 28.37 23.81
CA TYR A 45 5.16 28.66 24.11
C TYR A 45 6.03 27.42 23.93
N GLY A 46 7.13 27.57 23.19
CA GLY A 46 8.18 26.55 23.05
C GLY A 46 9.44 26.91 23.85
N PHE A 47 10.31 25.93 24.04
CA PHE A 47 11.64 26.19 24.58
C PHE A 47 12.56 26.81 23.52
N VAL A 48 13.45 27.70 23.97
CA VAL A 48 14.55 28.16 23.12
C VAL A 48 15.46 26.97 22.80
N VAL A 49 15.93 26.89 21.54
CA VAL A 49 16.69 25.74 21.03
C VAL A 49 17.89 25.39 21.91
N ASP A 50 18.64 26.40 22.37
CA ASP A 50 19.82 26.20 23.21
C ASP A 50 19.46 25.57 24.56
N TYR A 51 18.33 25.96 25.14
CA TYR A 51 17.85 25.37 26.40
C TYR A 51 17.43 23.92 26.19
N LEU A 52 16.67 23.63 25.13
CA LEU A 52 16.27 22.27 24.78
C LEU A 52 17.51 21.38 24.52
N ALA A 53 18.52 21.91 23.82
CA ALA A 53 19.76 21.20 23.56
C ALA A 53 20.51 20.82 24.84
N GLU A 54 20.60 21.73 25.83
CA GLU A 54 21.19 21.44 27.13
C GLU A 54 20.36 20.41 27.93
N VAL A 55 19.03 20.47 27.88
CA VAL A 55 18.16 19.45 28.48
C VAL A 55 18.43 18.07 27.87
N LEU A 56 18.44 17.95 26.54
CA LEU A 56 18.71 16.69 25.85
C LEU A 56 20.13 16.17 26.13
N ARG A 57 21.12 17.06 26.22
CA ARG A 57 22.49 16.74 26.61
C ARG A 57 22.55 16.18 28.04
N HIS A 58 21.79 16.74 28.97
CA HIS A 58 21.69 16.21 30.33
C HIS A 58 21.01 14.82 30.35
N LEU A 59 19.89 14.66 29.65
CA LEU A 59 19.14 13.39 29.54
C LEU A 59 19.98 12.26 28.91
N ARG A 60 20.98 12.60 28.09
CA ARG A 60 21.91 11.61 27.52
C ARG A 60 22.63 10.77 28.58
N ASN A 61 22.90 11.34 29.76
CA ASN A 61 23.58 10.66 30.86
C ASN A 61 22.68 9.72 31.67
N GLN A 62 21.36 9.83 31.51
CA GLN A 62 20.40 8.95 32.16
C GLN A 62 20.25 7.66 31.34
N ASP A 63 20.03 6.52 31.98
CA ASP A 63 19.83 5.25 31.27
C ASP A 63 18.43 4.67 31.55
N TYR A 64 17.64 4.54 30.49
CA TYR A 64 16.31 3.96 30.51
C TYR A 64 16.24 2.62 29.76
N SER A 65 17.39 2.04 29.40
CA SER A 65 17.46 0.81 28.61
C SER A 65 16.73 -0.37 29.24
N ASP A 66 16.61 -0.39 30.58
CA ASP A 66 16.05 -1.52 31.32
C ASP A 66 14.59 -1.34 31.73
N GLN A 67 13.95 -0.20 31.44
CA GLN A 67 12.61 0.09 31.97
C GLN A 67 11.52 -0.84 31.42
N TYR A 68 11.72 -1.44 30.25
CA TYR A 68 10.76 -2.44 29.74
C TYR A 68 10.84 -3.78 30.49
N LYS A 69 11.96 -4.09 31.18
CA LYS A 69 12.20 -5.43 31.78
C LYS A 69 11.24 -5.78 32.91
N GLU A 70 10.60 -4.80 33.51
CA GLU A 70 9.56 -5.02 34.52
C GLU A 70 8.31 -5.68 33.94
N HIS A 71 8.01 -5.41 32.66
CA HIS A 71 6.78 -5.86 32.00
C HIS A 71 7.04 -6.85 30.86
N PHE A 72 8.19 -6.77 30.19
CA PHE A 72 8.48 -7.51 28.96
C PHE A 72 9.87 -8.12 28.97
N SER A 73 10.02 -9.27 28.33
CA SER A 73 11.31 -9.89 28.05
C SER A 73 11.48 -10.18 26.56
N ILE A 74 12.63 -9.82 26.00
CA ILE A 74 12.91 -9.97 24.57
C ILE A 74 13.48 -11.37 24.30
N SER A 75 13.22 -11.93 23.12
CA SER A 75 13.74 -13.23 22.67
C SER A 75 15.25 -13.40 22.90
N SER A 76 15.63 -14.61 23.33
CA SER A 76 17.03 -14.99 23.53
C SER A 76 17.81 -15.15 22.23
N ASP A 77 17.12 -15.23 21.09
CA ASP A 77 17.72 -15.39 19.76
C ASP A 77 18.43 -14.10 19.28
N LEU A 78 18.08 -12.95 19.86
CA LEU A 78 18.73 -11.68 19.53
C LEU A 78 20.19 -11.65 19.98
N SER A 79 21.07 -11.30 19.02
CA SER A 79 22.47 -11.06 19.31
C SER A 79 22.65 -9.90 20.31
N THR A 80 23.80 -9.85 20.98
CA THR A 80 24.12 -8.74 21.89
C THR A 80 24.01 -7.39 21.19
N ARG A 81 24.41 -7.32 19.91
CA ARG A 81 24.35 -6.11 19.09
C ARG A 81 22.90 -5.69 18.81
N ASP A 82 22.04 -6.63 18.46
CA ASP A 82 20.62 -6.35 18.21
C ASP A 82 19.93 -5.88 19.49
N ARG A 83 20.24 -6.53 20.62
CA ARG A 83 19.73 -6.13 21.93
C ARG A 83 20.19 -4.73 22.32
N ASP A 84 21.47 -4.41 22.12
CA ASP A 84 22.01 -3.07 22.39
C ASP A 84 21.34 -2.01 21.51
N ALA A 85 21.10 -2.31 20.23
CA ALA A 85 20.42 -1.40 19.32
C ALA A 85 18.97 -1.10 19.75
N VAL A 86 18.22 -2.14 20.13
CA VAL A 86 16.84 -1.99 20.65
C VAL A 86 16.87 -1.19 21.95
N ASN A 87 17.74 -1.56 22.90
CA ASN A 87 17.87 -0.88 24.19
C ASN A 87 18.21 0.61 24.05
N LYS A 88 19.15 0.96 23.14
CA LYS A 88 19.55 2.35 22.91
C LYS A 88 18.44 3.16 22.25
N THR A 89 17.70 2.58 21.30
CA THR A 89 16.56 3.22 20.65
C THR A 89 15.43 3.44 21.65
N PHE A 90 15.09 2.41 22.43
CA PHE A 90 14.09 2.46 23.50
C PHE A 90 14.44 3.54 24.54
N SER A 91 15.68 3.53 25.04
CA SER A 91 16.18 4.51 26.01
C SER A 91 16.13 5.94 25.46
N GLY A 92 16.42 6.13 24.16
CA GLY A 92 16.30 7.43 23.48
C GLY A 92 14.85 7.93 23.42
N LEU A 93 13.92 7.08 23.02
CA LEU A 93 12.49 7.43 22.91
C LEU A 93 11.86 7.72 24.27
N MET A 94 12.20 6.94 25.30
CA MET A 94 11.74 7.19 26.67
C MET A 94 12.15 8.57 27.18
N LYS A 95 13.36 9.06 26.85
CA LYS A 95 13.83 10.40 27.23
C LYS A 95 13.03 11.51 26.57
N ILE A 96 12.59 11.29 25.33
CA ILE A 96 11.92 12.31 24.53
C ILE A 96 10.44 12.36 24.89
N LEU A 97 9.80 11.19 25.00
CA LEU A 97 8.35 11.07 25.21
C LEU A 97 7.97 11.16 26.69
N PHE A 98 8.79 10.59 27.57
CA PHE A 98 8.55 10.53 29.01
C PHE A 98 9.75 11.01 29.84
N PRO A 99 10.24 12.26 29.64
CA PRO A 99 11.41 12.78 30.34
C PRO A 99 11.24 12.82 31.87
N GLN A 100 10.01 12.98 32.36
CA GLN A 100 9.66 12.94 33.78
C GLN A 100 9.32 11.54 34.32
N GLY A 101 9.33 10.51 33.46
CA GLY A 101 8.81 9.18 33.77
C GLY A 101 7.27 9.11 33.76
N GLY A 102 6.72 8.03 34.35
CA GLY A 102 5.27 7.81 34.44
C GLY A 102 4.61 7.19 33.21
N ALA A 103 5.40 6.59 32.31
CA ALA A 103 4.88 5.82 31.19
C ALA A 103 4.06 4.63 31.70
N SER A 104 2.89 4.40 31.11
CA SER A 104 2.09 3.22 31.42
C SER A 104 2.72 1.96 30.80
N ALA A 105 2.32 0.77 31.26
CA ALA A 105 2.78 -0.49 30.66
C ALA A 105 2.48 -0.56 29.15
N LYS A 106 1.37 0.04 28.71
CA LYS A 106 1.00 0.14 27.28
C LYS A 106 1.94 1.07 26.51
N ASP A 107 2.28 2.22 27.07
CA ASP A 107 3.22 3.15 26.43
C ASP A 107 4.61 2.52 26.30
N ILE A 108 5.04 1.79 27.34
CA ILE A 108 6.30 1.03 27.33
C ILE A 108 6.26 -0.06 26.24
N GLU A 109 5.14 -0.78 26.09
CA GLU A 109 4.95 -1.78 25.04
C GLU A 109 5.04 -1.15 23.64
N GLU A 110 4.38 -0.01 23.41
CA GLU A 110 4.39 0.69 22.12
C GLU A 110 5.80 1.16 21.76
N ILE A 111 6.54 1.74 22.72
CA ILE A 111 7.94 2.18 22.50
C ILE A 111 8.86 0.98 22.27
N LEU A 112 8.69 -0.11 23.01
CA LEU A 112 9.47 -1.34 22.82
C LEU A 112 9.22 -1.94 21.44
N LYS A 113 7.95 -2.06 21.04
CA LYS A 113 7.55 -2.56 19.73
C LYS A 113 8.17 -1.73 18.62
N PHE A 114 8.07 -0.41 18.69
CA PHE A 114 8.68 0.49 17.69
C PHE A 114 10.22 0.36 17.65
N SER A 115 10.86 0.24 18.81
CA SER A 115 12.32 0.06 18.89
C SER A 115 12.78 -1.27 18.28
N MET A 116 12.01 -2.33 18.50
CA MET A 116 12.25 -3.64 17.88
C MET A 116 11.98 -3.63 16.38
N GLU A 117 10.91 -2.99 15.94
CA GLU A 117 10.58 -2.82 14.52
C GLU A 117 11.71 -2.08 13.77
N GLY A 118 12.20 -0.98 14.35
CA GLY A 118 13.31 -0.21 13.78
C GLY A 118 14.60 -1.02 13.61
N ARG A 119 14.94 -1.89 14.59
CA ARG A 119 16.12 -2.76 14.48
C ARG A 119 15.87 -3.94 13.53
N LYS A 120 14.68 -4.53 13.55
CA LYS A 120 14.26 -5.57 12.61
C LYS A 120 14.44 -5.09 11.17
N ARG A 121 13.98 -3.87 10.88
CA ARG A 121 14.10 -3.26 9.55
C ARG A 121 15.56 -3.15 9.08
N VAL A 122 16.49 -2.79 9.95
CA VAL A 122 17.94 -2.79 9.62
C VAL A 122 18.42 -4.22 9.28
N LYS A 123 18.02 -5.21 10.08
CA LYS A 123 18.41 -6.61 9.87
C LYS A 123 17.82 -7.21 8.61
N ASP A 124 16.59 -6.89 8.28
CA ASP A 124 15.94 -7.33 7.04
C ASP A 124 16.65 -6.76 5.81
N GLN A 125 17.10 -5.51 5.87
CA GLN A 125 17.91 -4.91 4.81
C GLN A 125 19.29 -5.57 4.70
N LEU A 126 19.94 -5.87 5.83
CA LEU A 126 21.21 -6.60 5.84
C LEU A 126 21.07 -7.99 5.23
N PHE A 127 20.01 -8.72 5.58
CA PHE A 127 19.73 -10.04 5.04
C PHE A 127 19.48 -10.00 3.51
N ARG A 128 18.94 -8.89 2.99
CA ARG A 128 18.76 -8.67 1.55
C ARG A 128 20.07 -8.37 0.83
N ILE A 129 20.99 -7.63 1.47
CA ILE A 129 22.29 -7.24 0.90
C ILE A 129 23.30 -8.41 0.99
N ASP A 130 23.25 -9.16 2.08
CA ASP A 130 24.21 -10.21 2.41
C ASP A 130 23.47 -11.40 3.06
N SER A 131 23.31 -12.48 2.29
CA SER A 131 22.60 -13.68 2.72
C SER A 131 23.37 -14.53 3.74
N THR A 132 24.59 -14.14 4.13
CA THR A 132 25.36 -14.83 5.16
C THR A 132 24.86 -14.56 6.58
N TYR A 133 24.05 -13.51 6.77
CA TYR A 133 23.42 -13.22 8.06
C TYR A 133 22.29 -14.21 8.35
N THR A 134 22.18 -14.64 9.61
CA THR A 134 21.09 -15.51 10.05
C THR A 134 19.81 -14.72 10.25
N ALA A 135 18.67 -15.33 9.90
CA ALA A 135 17.37 -14.85 10.34
C ALA A 135 17.32 -14.87 11.88
N VAL A 136 16.78 -13.80 12.47
CA VAL A 136 16.68 -13.62 13.93
C VAL A 136 15.22 -13.40 14.28
N ASP A 137 14.74 -14.07 15.32
CA ASP A 137 13.37 -13.88 15.80
C ASP A 137 13.24 -12.59 16.64
N PHE A 138 12.57 -11.60 16.06
CA PHE A 138 12.16 -10.37 16.74
C PHE A 138 10.80 -10.57 17.42
N SER A 139 10.83 -11.19 18.60
CA SER A 139 9.65 -11.37 19.45
C SER A 139 9.94 -10.93 20.90
N TYR A 140 8.90 -10.47 21.59
CA TYR A 140 8.95 -10.21 23.03
C TYR A 140 7.82 -10.96 23.73
N SER A 141 7.98 -11.19 25.03
CA SER A 141 6.98 -11.83 25.86
C SER A 141 6.59 -10.95 27.04
N ASP A 142 5.30 -10.93 27.35
CA ASP A 142 4.77 -10.30 28.56
C ASP A 142 5.01 -11.21 29.78
N THR A 143 4.87 -10.65 30.98
CA THR A 143 4.84 -11.34 32.29
C THR A 143 3.94 -12.56 32.33
N ALA A 144 2.87 -12.60 31.52
CA ALA A 144 1.97 -13.74 31.36
C ALA A 144 2.51 -14.86 30.45
N GLY A 145 3.70 -14.70 29.86
CA GLY A 145 4.32 -15.66 28.94
C GLY A 145 3.74 -15.63 27.52
N LYS A 146 2.89 -14.65 27.18
CA LYS A 146 2.37 -14.46 25.83
C LYS A 146 3.46 -13.88 24.94
N ILE A 147 3.85 -14.64 23.91
CA ILE A 147 4.82 -14.21 22.90
C ILE A 147 4.11 -13.35 21.85
N VAL A 148 4.66 -12.17 21.58
CA VAL A 148 4.19 -11.22 20.57
C VAL A 148 5.31 -11.06 19.52
N PRO A 149 5.09 -11.51 18.27
CA PRO A 149 6.03 -11.25 17.19
C PRO A 149 5.95 -9.79 16.76
N VAL A 150 7.10 -9.18 16.47
CA VAL A 150 7.19 -7.84 15.90
C VAL A 150 7.34 -7.97 14.39
N ALA A 151 6.38 -7.42 13.66
CA ALA A 151 6.42 -7.31 12.21
C ALA A 151 6.61 -5.85 11.80
N THR A 152 7.34 -5.62 10.72
CA THR A 152 7.44 -4.30 10.08
C THR A 152 6.16 -3.99 9.31
N LEU A 153 5.85 -2.70 9.13
CA LEU A 153 4.71 -2.30 8.29
C LEU A 153 4.80 -2.91 6.89
N GLU A 154 6.00 -3.00 6.32
CA GLU A 154 6.25 -3.57 5.00
C GLU A 154 5.92 -5.07 4.92
N GLU A 155 6.13 -5.83 6.01
CA GLU A 155 5.71 -7.24 6.11
C GLU A 155 4.19 -7.39 6.19
N ILE A 156 3.52 -6.46 6.89
CA ILE A 156 2.06 -6.48 7.07
C ILE A 156 1.35 -6.07 5.79
N GLU A 157 1.81 -5.00 5.13
CA GLU A 157 1.19 -4.46 3.92
C GLU A 157 1.51 -5.29 2.67
N PHE A 158 2.70 -5.90 2.61
CA PHE A 158 3.15 -6.66 1.44
C PHE A 158 3.69 -8.07 1.76
N PRO A 159 2.87 -8.98 2.36
CA PRO A 159 3.33 -10.31 2.80
C PRO A 159 3.93 -11.16 1.67
N HIS A 160 3.35 -11.08 0.47
CA HIS A 160 3.77 -11.87 -0.69
C HIS A 160 5.08 -11.42 -1.32
N TYR A 161 5.55 -10.20 -1.03
CA TYR A 161 6.74 -9.63 -1.63
C TYR A 161 7.92 -9.59 -0.67
N PHE A 162 7.65 -9.45 0.63
CA PHE A 162 8.70 -9.44 1.64
C PHE A 162 9.47 -10.77 1.67
N ASN A 163 8.75 -11.89 1.68
CA ASN A 163 9.32 -13.24 1.74
C ASN A 163 9.92 -13.75 0.42
N LYS A 164 9.59 -13.13 -0.72
CA LYS A 164 10.09 -13.57 -2.04
C LYS A 164 11.51 -13.13 -2.34
N THR A 165 12.11 -12.27 -1.51
CA THR A 165 13.40 -11.67 -1.86
C THR A 165 14.58 -12.63 -1.70
N ASN A 166 14.46 -13.80 -1.04
CA ASN A 166 15.54 -14.81 -0.99
C ASN A 166 15.06 -16.21 -0.52
N VAL A 167 14.24 -16.90 -1.33
CA VAL A 167 14.12 -18.38 -1.25
C VAL A 167 14.13 -18.97 -2.66
N GLU A 168 15.28 -18.89 -3.32
CA GLU A 168 15.69 -19.99 -4.21
C GLU A 168 16.60 -20.90 -3.38
N THR A 169 16.03 -21.91 -2.75
CA THR A 169 16.75 -23.14 -2.45
C THR A 169 15.74 -24.25 -2.20
N ASP A 170 15.87 -25.29 -3.01
CA ASP A 170 15.20 -26.58 -2.90
C ASP A 170 15.11 -27.07 -1.45
N LEU A 171 13.97 -27.64 -1.08
CA LEU A 171 13.87 -28.95 -0.40
C LEU A 171 12.40 -29.44 -0.43
N PRO A 172 12.19 -30.78 -0.48
CA PRO A 172 10.97 -31.40 -0.94
C PRO A 172 9.89 -31.51 0.14
N ASP A 173 8.65 -31.65 -0.34
CA ASP A 173 7.46 -32.07 0.40
C ASP A 173 7.79 -33.09 1.50
N THR A 174 7.35 -32.82 2.73
CA THR A 174 6.48 -33.74 3.49
C THR A 174 6.11 -33.21 4.89
N VAL A 175 4.87 -33.55 5.25
CA VAL A 175 4.24 -33.60 6.59
C VAL A 175 3.57 -32.34 7.13
N LYS A 176 2.24 -32.29 6.92
CA LYS A 176 1.25 -31.59 7.77
C LYS A 176 1.23 -32.19 9.18
N PRO A 177 0.77 -31.43 10.19
CA PRO A 177 -0.48 -31.86 10.81
C PRO A 177 -1.52 -30.74 10.99
N ASP A 178 -2.76 -31.20 11.03
CA ASP A 178 -4.01 -30.46 11.00
C ASP A 178 -4.17 -29.41 12.11
N ALA A 179 -4.48 -28.19 11.67
CA ALA A 179 -5.35 -27.28 12.40
C ALA A 179 -6.35 -26.70 11.40
N VAL A 180 -7.59 -27.17 11.50
CA VAL A 180 -8.72 -26.67 10.71
C VAL A 180 -9.07 -25.28 11.23
N LEU A 181 -8.46 -24.26 10.63
CA LEU A 181 -9.02 -22.92 10.59
C LEU A 181 -9.77 -22.83 9.26
N ILE A 182 -11.09 -22.74 9.35
CA ILE A 182 -11.94 -22.36 8.21
C ILE A 182 -11.67 -20.88 7.97
N GLU A 183 -10.59 -20.58 7.26
CA GLU A 183 -10.46 -19.33 6.53
C GLU A 183 -11.26 -19.50 5.24
N THR A 184 -12.43 -18.87 5.20
CA THR A 184 -13.09 -18.58 3.94
C THR A 184 -12.18 -17.63 3.15
N LYS A 185 -11.30 -18.20 2.31
CA LYS A 185 -10.77 -17.48 1.15
C LYS A 185 -11.98 -16.85 0.44
N PRO A 186 -11.94 -15.56 0.06
CA PRO A 186 -12.90 -15.07 -0.93
C PRO A 186 -12.68 -15.95 -2.17
N ASP A 187 -13.75 -16.58 -2.64
CA ASP A 187 -13.72 -17.41 -3.83
C ASP A 187 -12.88 -16.73 -4.93
N GLU A 188 -11.88 -17.43 -5.47
CA GLU A 188 -11.32 -17.06 -6.77
C GLU A 188 -12.46 -17.20 -7.79
N VAL A 189 -13.21 -16.12 -8.00
CA VAL A 189 -14.26 -16.05 -9.01
C VAL A 189 -13.57 -16.14 -10.37
N LEU A 190 -13.45 -17.36 -10.90
CA LEU A 190 -12.94 -17.57 -12.24
C LEU A 190 -13.84 -16.83 -13.25
N ALA A 191 -13.20 -16.10 -14.17
CA ALA A 191 -13.88 -15.43 -15.28
C ALA A 191 -14.67 -16.44 -16.13
N LYS A 192 -15.95 -16.15 -16.34
CA LYS A 192 -16.88 -16.95 -17.15
C LYS A 192 -17.66 -16.03 -18.09
N GLU A 193 -18.06 -16.57 -19.23
CA GLU A 193 -19.02 -15.90 -20.10
C GLU A 193 -20.36 -15.79 -19.39
N GLN A 194 -20.90 -14.58 -19.32
CA GLN A 194 -22.18 -14.31 -18.67
C GLN A 194 -22.77 -13.00 -19.18
N HIS A 195 -24.06 -12.83 -18.92
CA HIS A 195 -24.78 -11.59 -19.14
C HIS A 195 -25.44 -11.20 -17.81
N LEU A 196 -25.18 -9.98 -17.36
CA LEU A 196 -25.74 -9.44 -16.13
C LEU A 196 -26.58 -8.21 -16.45
N THR A 197 -27.73 -8.11 -15.79
CA THR A 197 -28.66 -6.98 -15.90
C THR A 197 -28.82 -6.37 -14.52
N PHE A 198 -28.69 -5.05 -14.45
CA PHE A 198 -28.80 -4.27 -13.22
C PHE A 198 -29.99 -3.32 -13.29
N ALA A 199 -30.77 -3.27 -12.22
CA ALA A 199 -31.97 -2.46 -12.16
C ALA A 199 -31.66 -0.99 -11.87
N GLU A 200 -32.55 -0.09 -12.30
CA GLU A 200 -32.49 1.31 -11.92
C GLU A 200 -32.59 1.44 -10.39
N ASN A 201 -31.74 2.30 -9.82
CA ASN A 201 -31.61 2.53 -8.39
C ASN A 201 -30.98 1.39 -7.56
N GLN A 202 -30.41 0.36 -8.20
CA GLN A 202 -29.71 -0.70 -7.49
C GLN A 202 -28.43 -0.18 -6.81
N ARG A 203 -28.08 -0.74 -5.65
CA ARG A 203 -26.82 -0.50 -4.92
C ARG A 203 -26.03 -1.81 -4.81
N GLY A 204 -24.79 -1.73 -4.35
CA GLY A 204 -23.91 -2.88 -4.15
C GLY A 204 -23.20 -3.33 -5.42
N VAL A 205 -23.04 -2.44 -6.39
CA VAL A 205 -22.32 -2.68 -7.64
C VAL A 205 -21.04 -1.87 -7.64
N SER A 206 -19.91 -2.52 -7.92
CA SER A 206 -18.60 -1.88 -8.03
C SER A 206 -17.82 -2.41 -9.23
N PHE A 207 -16.86 -1.62 -9.71
CA PHE A 207 -15.96 -1.97 -10.79
C PHE A 207 -15.08 -3.16 -10.43
N ASP A 208 -14.68 -3.28 -9.17
CA ASP A 208 -13.98 -4.47 -8.67
C ASP A 208 -14.82 -5.74 -8.93
N GLN A 209 -16.10 -5.74 -8.57
CA GLN A 209 -16.98 -6.88 -8.85
C GLN A 209 -17.22 -7.13 -10.34
N LEU A 210 -17.39 -6.06 -11.13
CA LEU A 210 -17.72 -6.17 -12.55
C LEU A 210 -16.54 -6.60 -13.42
N PHE A 211 -15.32 -6.16 -13.08
CA PHE A 211 -14.19 -6.26 -14.00
C PHE A 211 -13.03 -7.09 -13.46
N SER A 212 -12.83 -7.18 -12.14
CA SER A 212 -11.68 -7.86 -11.54
C SER A 212 -11.40 -9.26 -12.13
N PRO A 213 -12.40 -10.17 -12.24
CA PRO A 213 -12.15 -11.52 -12.76
C PRO A 213 -11.57 -11.53 -14.19
N TYR A 214 -11.97 -10.56 -15.00
CA TYR A 214 -11.66 -10.49 -16.44
C TYR A 214 -10.35 -9.76 -16.73
N LEU A 215 -9.84 -9.00 -15.76
CA LEU A 215 -8.61 -8.22 -15.87
C LEU A 215 -7.38 -8.96 -15.33
N LEU A 216 -7.58 -10.08 -14.61
CA LEU A 216 -6.50 -10.89 -14.06
C LEU A 216 -5.54 -11.38 -15.16
N GLY A 217 -4.27 -11.02 -15.02
CA GLY A 217 -3.19 -11.40 -15.94
C GLY A 217 -3.16 -10.62 -17.26
N ALA A 218 -3.98 -9.57 -17.42
CA ALA A 218 -3.97 -8.75 -18.63
C ALA A 218 -2.78 -7.79 -18.66
N SER A 219 -1.96 -7.84 -19.70
CA SER A 219 -0.86 -6.89 -19.94
C SER A 219 -1.29 -5.73 -20.85
N LYS A 220 -2.40 -5.90 -21.57
CA LYS A 220 -2.95 -4.88 -22.46
C LYS A 220 -4.47 -4.83 -22.36
N VAL A 221 -4.98 -3.63 -22.11
CA VAL A 221 -6.42 -3.35 -22.01
C VAL A 221 -6.79 -2.21 -22.95
N ILE A 222 -7.79 -2.42 -23.80
CA ILE A 222 -8.32 -1.40 -24.72
C ILE A 222 -9.74 -1.09 -24.29
N ILE A 223 -9.99 0.17 -23.94
CA ILE A 223 -11.29 0.71 -23.57
C ILE A 223 -11.81 1.51 -24.74
N THR A 224 -12.99 1.17 -25.26
CA THR A 224 -13.73 2.01 -26.21
C THR A 224 -14.96 2.54 -25.51
N ASP A 225 -14.99 3.85 -25.26
CA ASP A 225 -16.14 4.55 -24.67
C ASP A 225 -16.21 5.99 -25.21
N PRO A 226 -17.19 6.34 -26.05
CA PRO A 226 -17.29 7.66 -26.68
C PRO A 226 -17.71 8.78 -25.74
N TYR A 227 -18.11 8.47 -24.50
CA TYR A 227 -18.71 9.43 -23.59
C TYR A 227 -17.81 9.83 -22.42
N ILE A 228 -16.50 9.57 -22.44
CA ILE A 228 -15.62 10.04 -21.36
C ILE A 228 -15.24 11.51 -21.59
N ARG A 229 -16.11 12.45 -21.22
CA ARG A 229 -15.94 13.90 -21.50
C ARG A 229 -15.94 14.77 -20.25
N LEU A 230 -16.88 14.50 -19.35
CA LEU A 230 -17.12 15.26 -18.13
C LEU A 230 -16.26 14.73 -16.98
N PHE A 231 -16.03 15.57 -15.97
CA PHE A 231 -15.20 15.25 -14.82
C PHE A 231 -15.59 13.93 -14.13
N TYR A 232 -16.88 13.69 -13.89
CA TYR A 232 -17.33 12.45 -13.24
C TYR A 232 -17.11 11.21 -14.11
N GLN A 233 -17.07 11.35 -15.44
CA GLN A 233 -16.79 10.26 -16.36
C GLN A 233 -15.30 9.94 -16.38
N ALA A 234 -14.46 10.98 -16.38
CA ALA A 234 -13.01 10.83 -16.18
C ALA A 234 -12.69 10.22 -14.81
N ARG A 235 -13.45 10.56 -13.76
CA ARG A 235 -13.35 9.92 -12.45
C ARG A 235 -13.74 8.44 -12.48
N ASN A 236 -14.80 8.07 -13.20
CA ASN A 236 -15.14 6.65 -13.38
C ASN A 236 -14.02 5.91 -14.14
N LEU A 237 -13.42 6.54 -15.16
CA LEU A 237 -12.24 5.97 -15.82
C LEU A 237 -11.09 5.76 -14.82
N MET A 238 -10.78 6.76 -13.98
CA MET A 238 -9.77 6.64 -12.94
C MET A 238 -10.07 5.46 -11.99
N GLU A 239 -11.30 5.35 -11.50
CA GLU A 239 -11.71 4.25 -10.61
C GLU A 239 -11.63 2.88 -11.30
N PHE A 240 -11.88 2.80 -12.62
CA PHE A 240 -11.63 1.57 -13.39
C PHE A 240 -10.13 1.22 -13.44
N LEU A 241 -9.27 2.22 -13.65
CA LEU A 241 -7.81 2.01 -13.63
C LEU A 241 -7.32 1.63 -12.22
N GLU A 242 -7.95 2.15 -11.16
CA GLU A 242 -7.68 1.70 -9.78
C GLU A 242 -7.99 0.22 -9.57
N THR A 243 -9.07 -0.31 -10.19
CA THR A 243 -9.33 -1.76 -10.20
C THR A 243 -8.17 -2.53 -10.84
N LEU A 244 -7.59 -2.05 -11.94
CA LEU A 244 -6.39 -2.66 -12.54
C LEU A 244 -5.19 -2.63 -11.58
N VAL A 245 -4.98 -1.52 -10.87
CA VAL A 245 -3.89 -1.39 -9.89
C VAL A 245 -4.02 -2.41 -8.77
N ARG A 246 -5.24 -2.67 -8.28
CA ARG A 246 -5.49 -3.65 -7.20
C ARG A 246 -5.20 -5.09 -7.62
N HIS A 247 -5.30 -5.40 -8.90
CA HIS A 247 -5.22 -6.79 -9.41
C HIS A 247 -3.97 -7.10 -10.22
N LYS A 248 -3.15 -6.11 -10.56
CA LYS A 248 -1.86 -6.35 -11.21
C LYS A 248 -0.82 -6.87 -10.23
N ALA A 249 0.11 -7.72 -10.67
CA ALA A 249 1.24 -8.08 -9.83
C ALA A 249 2.21 -6.89 -9.73
N LEU A 250 2.85 -6.70 -8.57
CA LEU A 250 3.90 -5.69 -8.42
C LEU A 250 5.05 -5.98 -9.40
N GLY A 251 5.30 -5.02 -10.27
CA GLY A 251 6.31 -5.11 -11.33
C GLY A 251 5.71 -5.24 -12.73
N ASP A 252 4.44 -5.62 -12.84
CA ASP A 252 3.78 -5.68 -14.15
C ASP A 252 3.49 -4.28 -14.67
N GLU A 253 3.88 -4.08 -15.92
CA GLU A 253 3.52 -2.92 -16.72
C GLU A 253 2.29 -3.28 -17.55
N ILE A 254 1.20 -2.53 -17.36
CA ILE A 254 -0.03 -2.72 -18.12
C ILE A 254 -0.20 -1.56 -19.09
N ASN A 255 -0.37 -1.86 -20.36
CA ASN A 255 -0.69 -0.88 -21.39
C ASN A 255 -2.21 -0.69 -21.48
N VAL A 256 -2.69 0.51 -21.15
CA VAL A 256 -4.11 0.83 -21.25
C VAL A 256 -4.35 1.88 -22.32
N GLY A 257 -5.15 1.54 -23.32
CA GLY A 257 -5.55 2.44 -24.39
C GLY A 257 -7.02 2.84 -24.28
N LEU A 258 -7.30 4.14 -24.25
CA LEU A 258 -8.65 4.69 -24.36
C LEU A 258 -8.92 5.18 -25.78
N LEU A 259 -10.02 4.74 -26.37
CA LEU A 259 -10.62 5.31 -27.56
C LEU A 259 -11.93 6.00 -27.17
N THR A 260 -11.96 7.34 -27.28
CA THR A 260 -13.11 8.18 -26.90
C THR A 260 -13.38 9.24 -27.98
N VAL A 261 -14.41 10.04 -27.79
CA VAL A 261 -14.73 11.19 -28.65
C VAL A 261 -14.41 12.50 -27.92
N ALA A 262 -13.82 13.44 -28.64
CA ALA A 262 -13.51 14.77 -28.10
C ALA A 262 -14.80 15.54 -27.77
N ASP A 263 -14.80 16.26 -26.66
CA ASP A 263 -15.88 17.19 -26.33
C ASP A 263 -15.88 18.37 -27.29
N GLU A 264 -17.06 18.76 -27.78
CA GLU A 264 -17.19 19.80 -28.81
C GLU A 264 -16.77 21.19 -28.31
N PHE A 265 -16.84 21.44 -27.00
CA PHE A 265 -16.62 22.77 -26.42
C PHE A 265 -15.48 22.79 -25.40
N LYS A 266 -15.16 21.65 -24.79
CA LYS A 266 -14.25 21.54 -23.65
C LYS A 266 -13.16 20.48 -23.84
N GLU A 267 -12.69 20.29 -25.08
CA GLU A 267 -11.60 19.36 -25.40
C GLU A 267 -10.36 19.60 -24.52
N ASP A 268 -9.94 20.86 -24.33
CA ASP A 268 -8.77 21.18 -23.49
C ASP A 268 -8.93 20.70 -22.04
N GLN A 269 -10.14 20.85 -21.48
CA GLN A 269 -10.43 20.39 -20.12
C GLN A 269 -10.45 18.86 -20.04
N GLN A 270 -11.03 18.21 -21.05
CA GLN A 270 -11.04 16.75 -21.17
C GLN A 270 -9.63 16.18 -21.28
N VAL A 271 -8.78 16.76 -22.13
CA VAL A 271 -7.36 16.42 -22.26
C VAL A 271 -6.63 16.61 -20.94
N GLY A 272 -6.88 17.73 -20.25
CA GLY A 272 -6.30 17.99 -18.92
C GLY A 272 -6.65 16.94 -17.87
N TYR A 273 -7.84 16.31 -17.96
CA TYR A 273 -8.18 15.16 -17.11
C TYR A 273 -7.36 13.92 -17.48
N PHE A 274 -7.21 13.62 -18.77
CA PHE A 274 -6.45 12.46 -19.25
C PHE A 274 -4.96 12.56 -18.97
N GLU A 275 -4.37 13.75 -19.08
CA GLU A 275 -2.97 13.99 -18.69
C GLU A 275 -2.76 13.77 -17.20
N GLN A 276 -3.67 14.23 -16.34
CA GLN A 276 -3.60 13.97 -14.90
C GLN A 276 -3.70 12.47 -14.59
N ILE A 277 -4.62 11.76 -15.24
CA ILE A 277 -4.76 10.31 -15.11
C ILE A 277 -3.50 9.60 -15.60
N GLN A 278 -2.95 9.99 -16.75
CA GLN A 278 -1.73 9.43 -17.31
C GLN A 278 -0.54 9.57 -16.34
N ASN A 279 -0.34 10.77 -15.80
CA ASN A 279 0.75 11.03 -14.86
C ASN A 279 0.63 10.22 -13.57
N ALA A 280 -0.59 10.11 -13.02
CA ALA A 280 -0.84 9.31 -11.82
C ALA A 280 -0.63 7.81 -12.07
N MET A 281 -1.11 7.30 -13.21
CA MET A 281 -1.04 5.89 -13.56
C MET A 281 0.37 5.44 -13.93
N LEU A 282 1.18 6.32 -14.53
CA LEU A 282 2.57 6.01 -14.86
C LEU A 282 3.39 5.66 -13.62
N GLN A 283 3.15 6.35 -12.49
CA GLN A 283 3.86 6.11 -11.22
C GLN A 283 3.62 4.72 -10.63
N VAL A 284 2.47 4.11 -10.96
CA VAL A 284 2.09 2.77 -10.49
C VAL A 284 2.35 1.69 -11.55
N GLY A 285 2.96 2.03 -12.69
CA GLY A 285 3.27 1.06 -13.76
C GLY A 285 2.09 0.73 -14.67
N ILE A 286 1.17 1.68 -14.88
CA ILE A 286 0.14 1.61 -15.91
C ILE A 286 0.45 2.67 -16.97
N GLN A 287 0.79 2.22 -18.17
CA GLN A 287 1.02 3.10 -19.31
C GLN A 287 -0.34 3.44 -19.95
N PHE A 288 -0.97 4.49 -19.43
CA PHE A 288 -2.23 4.99 -19.96
C PHE A 288 -2.00 5.88 -21.19
N SER A 289 -2.77 5.63 -22.24
CA SER A 289 -2.77 6.41 -23.48
C SER A 289 -4.20 6.59 -23.97
N TRP A 290 -4.48 7.70 -24.67
CA TRP A 290 -5.78 7.95 -25.25
C TRP A 290 -5.68 8.41 -26.71
N SER A 291 -6.76 8.21 -27.44
CA SER A 291 -6.93 8.69 -28.80
C SER A 291 -8.39 9.12 -29.01
N PHE A 292 -8.57 10.16 -29.82
CA PHE A 292 -9.89 10.64 -30.19
C PHE A 292 -10.31 10.04 -31.53
N ASP A 293 -11.49 9.43 -31.57
CA ASP A 293 -12.16 9.16 -32.83
C ASP A 293 -12.74 10.46 -33.39
N ARG A 294 -12.07 11.01 -34.40
CA ARG A 294 -12.51 12.22 -35.11
C ARG A 294 -13.64 11.95 -36.10
N SER A 295 -13.98 10.70 -36.37
CA SER A 295 -15.06 10.34 -37.27
C SER A 295 -16.44 10.42 -36.60
N ASN A 296 -16.51 10.48 -35.27
CA ASN A 296 -17.75 10.44 -34.47
C ASN A 296 -18.64 9.22 -34.80
N THR A 297 -18.06 8.14 -35.33
CA THR A 297 -18.83 6.95 -35.75
C THR A 297 -18.84 5.86 -34.69
N ILE A 298 -17.97 5.94 -33.68
CA ILE A 298 -17.94 4.96 -32.60
C ILE A 298 -19.15 5.15 -31.65
N HIS A 299 -20.03 4.15 -31.64
CA HIS A 299 -21.07 4.01 -30.63
C HIS A 299 -20.83 2.80 -29.71
N ALA A 300 -19.84 1.98 -30.05
CA ALA A 300 -19.52 0.79 -29.28
C ALA A 300 -18.91 1.16 -27.92
N ARG A 301 -19.37 0.47 -26.89
CA ARG A 301 -18.93 0.63 -25.50
C ARG A 301 -18.44 -0.73 -25.02
N HIS A 302 -17.14 -0.94 -25.04
CA HIS A 302 -16.58 -2.23 -24.67
C HIS A 302 -15.13 -2.14 -24.22
N ILE A 303 -14.71 -3.13 -23.44
CA ILE A 303 -13.35 -3.30 -22.96
C ILE A 303 -12.82 -4.61 -23.54
N VAL A 304 -11.62 -4.59 -24.10
CA VAL A 304 -10.94 -5.77 -24.64
C VAL A 304 -9.63 -5.97 -23.90
N THR A 305 -9.38 -7.18 -23.44
CA THR A 305 -8.11 -7.59 -22.83
C THR A 305 -7.33 -8.50 -23.78
N ASP A 306 -6.01 -8.53 -23.63
CA ASP A 306 -5.14 -9.50 -24.29
C ASP A 306 -5.31 -10.94 -23.78
N THR A 307 -5.95 -11.13 -22.63
CA THR A 307 -6.36 -12.44 -22.11
C THR A 307 -7.55 -13.05 -22.85
N GLY A 308 -8.05 -12.39 -23.90
CA GLY A 308 -9.11 -12.90 -24.76
C GLY A 308 -10.52 -12.62 -24.22
N TRP A 309 -10.69 -11.59 -23.38
CA TRP A 309 -12.01 -11.18 -22.91
C TRP A 309 -12.48 -9.89 -23.60
N LYS A 310 -13.75 -9.89 -23.98
CA LYS A 310 -14.48 -8.72 -24.43
C LYS A 310 -15.67 -8.47 -23.51
N ILE A 311 -15.66 -7.34 -22.83
CA ILE A 311 -16.71 -6.90 -21.92
C ILE A 311 -17.51 -5.82 -22.65
N SER A 312 -18.73 -6.14 -23.07
CA SER A 312 -19.63 -5.22 -23.74
C SER A 312 -20.55 -4.55 -22.72
N LEU A 313 -20.57 -3.23 -22.70
CA LEU A 313 -21.27 -2.41 -21.71
C LEU A 313 -22.33 -1.59 -22.42
N ASP A 314 -23.59 -1.65 -22.00
CA ASP A 314 -24.60 -0.79 -22.62
C ASP A 314 -24.32 0.69 -22.33
N ARG A 315 -23.88 1.07 -21.11
CA ARG A 315 -23.66 2.48 -20.75
C ARG A 315 -22.19 2.91 -20.67
N GLY A 316 -21.27 2.01 -21.03
CA GLY A 316 -19.84 2.26 -20.85
C GLY A 316 -19.48 2.31 -19.35
N LEU A 317 -18.56 3.19 -18.97
CA LEU A 317 -18.14 3.36 -17.58
C LEU A 317 -19.08 4.29 -16.77
N ASP A 318 -20.05 4.95 -17.40
CA ASP A 318 -21.01 5.86 -16.72
C ASP A 318 -22.27 5.15 -16.22
N ILE A 319 -22.08 4.16 -15.33
CA ILE A 319 -23.17 3.33 -14.77
C ILE A 319 -23.78 3.90 -13.48
N PHE A 320 -23.13 4.84 -12.80
CA PHE A 320 -23.62 5.42 -11.55
C PHE A 320 -24.51 6.65 -11.78
N GLN A 321 -25.51 6.84 -10.91
CA GLN A 321 -26.27 8.08 -10.84
C GLN A 321 -25.43 9.20 -10.22
N GLN A 322 -25.85 10.44 -10.45
CA GLN A 322 -25.20 11.60 -9.86
C GLN A 322 -25.37 11.59 -8.34
N TYR A 323 -24.29 11.86 -7.62
CA TYR A 323 -24.25 12.03 -6.17
C TYR A 323 -23.44 13.29 -5.84
N ASP A 324 -23.57 13.79 -4.60
CA ASP A 324 -22.87 15.01 -4.18
C ASP A 324 -21.40 14.73 -3.89
N MET A 325 -20.55 15.07 -4.86
CA MET A 325 -19.11 14.90 -4.74
C MET A 325 -18.45 15.87 -3.77
N ASN A 326 -19.13 16.96 -3.38
CA ASN A 326 -18.57 17.98 -2.49
C ASN A 326 -18.81 17.66 -1.01
N ASP A 327 -19.73 16.74 -0.70
CA ASP A 327 -19.99 16.30 0.66
C ASP A 327 -18.94 15.28 1.12
N ALA A 328 -17.84 15.78 1.69
CA ALA A 328 -16.65 15.01 2.04
C ALA A 328 -16.90 13.75 2.91
N PHE A 329 -18.05 13.67 3.60
CA PHE A 329 -18.39 12.58 4.51
C PHE A 329 -19.40 11.56 3.93
N GLN A 330 -19.86 11.71 2.68
CA GLN A 330 -20.71 10.69 2.06
C GLN A 330 -19.91 9.43 1.70
N LEU A 331 -20.40 8.27 2.14
CA LEU A 331 -19.82 6.96 1.81
C LEU A 331 -19.71 6.74 0.30
N ALA A 332 -20.70 7.22 -0.47
CA ALA A 332 -20.73 7.15 -1.93
C ALA A 332 -19.50 7.79 -2.59
N ASN A 333 -18.83 8.75 -1.94
CA ASN A 333 -17.61 9.35 -2.49
C ASN A 333 -16.43 8.38 -2.55
N ARG A 334 -16.32 7.46 -1.58
CA ARG A 334 -15.16 6.55 -1.49
C ARG A 334 -15.50 5.10 -1.81
N MET A 335 -16.77 4.71 -1.70
CA MET A 335 -17.22 3.34 -1.84
C MET A 335 -18.31 3.24 -2.91
N GLN A 336 -17.99 2.58 -4.03
CA GLN A 336 -18.92 2.40 -5.14
C GLN A 336 -20.16 1.58 -4.76
N ASP A 337 -20.05 0.64 -3.82
CA ASP A 337 -21.16 -0.20 -3.37
C ASP A 337 -22.32 0.61 -2.76
N PHE A 338 -22.05 1.82 -2.26
CA PHE A 338 -23.06 2.73 -1.71
C PHE A 338 -23.67 3.67 -2.76
N ARG A 339 -23.14 3.67 -3.99
CA ARG A 339 -23.67 4.47 -5.09
C ARG A 339 -24.90 3.80 -5.68
N VAL A 340 -25.81 4.63 -6.13
CA VAL A 340 -27.02 4.21 -6.83
C VAL A 340 -26.67 4.07 -8.31
N CYS A 341 -26.94 2.92 -8.90
CA CYS A 341 -26.72 2.65 -10.31
C CYS A 341 -27.92 3.07 -11.17
N LYS A 342 -27.61 3.50 -12.39
CA LYS A 342 -28.57 3.56 -13.49
C LYS A 342 -28.88 2.13 -13.96
N ALA A 343 -30.00 1.89 -14.63
CA ALA A 343 -30.22 0.60 -15.30
C ALA A 343 -29.18 0.39 -16.41
N PHE A 344 -28.53 -0.77 -16.44
CA PHE A 344 -27.56 -1.15 -17.47
C PHE A 344 -27.42 -2.68 -17.60
N GLU A 345 -26.86 -3.09 -18.72
CA GLU A 345 -26.50 -4.46 -19.01
C GLU A 345 -25.00 -4.57 -19.29
N VAL A 346 -24.40 -5.68 -18.88
CA VAL A 346 -23.01 -6.03 -19.19
C VAL A 346 -22.93 -7.47 -19.66
N THR A 347 -22.21 -7.69 -20.75
CA THR A 347 -22.00 -9.01 -21.34
C THR A 347 -20.52 -9.30 -21.44
N TYR A 348 -20.13 -10.48 -20.96
CA TYR A 348 -18.75 -10.96 -20.94
C TYR A 348 -18.61 -12.08 -21.96
N LEU A 349 -17.74 -11.89 -22.94
CA LEU A 349 -17.53 -12.80 -24.06
C LEU A 349 -16.06 -13.16 -24.14
N ARG A 350 -15.75 -14.41 -24.48
CA ARG A 350 -14.40 -14.82 -24.85
C ARG A 350 -14.21 -14.62 -26.35
N VAL A 351 -13.10 -14.00 -26.76
CA VAL A 351 -12.79 -13.62 -28.15
C VAL A 351 -11.43 -14.11 -28.59
#